data_AF-A0A358NAH5-F1
#
_entry.id   AF-A0A358NAH5-F1
#
_cell.length_a   1.000
_cell.length_b   1.000
_cell.length_c   1.000
_cell.angle_alpha   90.00
_cell.angle_beta   90.00
_cell.angle_gamma   90.00
#
_symmetry.space_group_name_H-M   'P 1'
#
loop_
_entity.id
_entity.type
_entity.pdbx_description
1 polymer ?
#
loop_
_entity_poly.entity_id
_entity_poly.type
_entity_poly.pdbx_seq_one_letter_code
_entity_poly.pdbx_strand_id
1 'polypeptide(L)'
;MVVAVLCALPVHRAYTQKRGRDWVVSQNGHITFSYKYDTEKQQWVHDATLPYPNWLVEALGIDFFASVDTIVLDNKEVVDLTPITDLQNLRCLGIYIEIKDDLDFTPLSHLPHLQSLYLDYTGISSAKLEHLRVLLPGVDVTSAGHPDP
;
A
#
# COMPACT_ATOMS: atom_id res chain seq x y z
N MET A 1 -4.63 -26.35 -23.35
CA MET A 1 -5.65 -25.48 -22.74
C MET A 1 -5.43 -25.21 -21.24
N VAL A 2 -4.51 -25.90 -20.55
CA VAL A 2 -4.21 -25.67 -19.12
C VAL A 2 -3.24 -24.49 -18.88
N VAL A 3 -2.33 -24.23 -19.82
CA VAL A 3 -1.33 -23.13 -19.70
C VAL A 3 -1.96 -21.73 -19.73
N ALA A 4 -3.06 -21.54 -20.47
CA ALA A 4 -3.73 -20.23 -20.58
C ALA A 4 -4.43 -19.79 -19.27
N VAL A 5 -4.91 -20.75 -18.47
CA VAL A 5 -5.54 -20.48 -17.17
C VAL A 5 -4.49 -20.19 -16.10
N LEU A 6 -3.31 -20.82 -16.18
CA LEU A 6 -2.23 -20.63 -15.20
C LEU A 6 -1.63 -19.22 -15.23
N CYS A 7 -1.59 -18.57 -16.40
CA CYS A 7 -1.09 -17.19 -16.50
C CYS A 7 -2.17 -16.13 -16.23
N ALA A 8 -3.45 -16.47 -16.23
CA ALA A 8 -4.53 -15.48 -16.11
C ALA A 8 -4.53 -14.76 -14.75
N LEU A 9 -4.33 -15.50 -13.66
CA LEU A 9 -4.35 -14.93 -12.30
C LEU A 9 -3.13 -14.03 -12.01
N PRO A 10 -1.87 -14.43 -12.30
CA PRO A 10 -0.73 -13.53 -12.14
C PRO A 10 -0.82 -12.28 -13.01
N VAL A 11 -1.29 -12.41 -14.26
CA VAL A 11 -1.47 -11.27 -15.16
C VAL A 11 -2.55 -10.33 -14.65
N HIS A 12 -3.68 -10.87 -14.19
CA HIS A 12 -4.76 -10.05 -13.62
C HIS A 12 -4.28 -9.29 -12.37
N ARG A 13 -3.59 -9.98 -11.45
CA ARG A 13 -2.99 -9.37 -10.26
C ARG A 13 -1.99 -8.27 -10.60
N ALA A 14 -1.11 -8.52 -11.58
CA ALA A 14 -0.13 -7.55 -12.04
C ALA A 14 -0.82 -6.31 -12.63
N TYR A 15 -1.90 -6.51 -13.40
CA TYR A 15 -2.69 -5.43 -13.96
C TYR A 15 -3.38 -4.59 -12.89
N THR A 16 -4.07 -5.21 -11.92
CA THR A 16 -4.73 -4.48 -10.83
C THR A 16 -3.69 -3.73 -10.00
N GLN A 17 -2.61 -4.39 -9.58
CA GLN A 17 -1.55 -3.73 -8.81
C GLN A 17 -0.97 -2.53 -9.55
N LYS A 18 -0.74 -2.65 -10.87
CA LYS A 18 -0.26 -1.54 -11.68
C LYS A 18 -1.22 -0.34 -11.61
N ARG A 19 -2.54 -0.55 -11.72
CA ARG A 19 -3.52 0.55 -11.56
C ARG A 19 -3.42 1.20 -10.19
N GLY A 20 -3.34 0.40 -9.12
CA GLY A 20 -3.19 0.91 -7.76
C GLY A 20 -1.92 1.75 -7.59
N ARG A 21 -0.80 1.32 -8.17
CA ARG A 21 0.43 2.10 -8.17
C ARG A 21 0.36 3.37 -9.01
N ASP A 22 -0.24 3.30 -10.19
CA ASP A 22 -0.40 4.46 -11.06
C ASP A 22 -1.22 5.55 -10.32
N TRP A 23 -2.21 5.13 -9.53
CA TRP A 23 -2.89 6.02 -8.59
C TRP A 23 -1.95 6.58 -7.52
N VAL A 24 -1.15 5.77 -6.82
CA VAL A 24 -0.18 6.28 -5.83
C VAL A 24 0.78 7.31 -6.46
N VAL A 25 1.31 7.03 -7.66
CA VAL A 25 2.17 7.94 -8.40
C VAL A 25 1.43 9.24 -8.77
N SER A 26 0.15 9.17 -9.11
CA SER A 26 -0.67 10.37 -9.38
C SER A 26 -0.82 11.27 -8.14
N GLN A 27 -0.78 10.69 -6.95
CA GLN A 27 -0.74 11.38 -5.65
C GLN A 27 0.68 11.86 -5.27
N ASN A 28 1.67 11.69 -6.16
CA ASN A 28 3.09 11.87 -5.87
C ASN A 28 3.55 11.03 -4.66
N GLY A 29 2.91 9.89 -4.40
CA GLY A 29 3.26 9.00 -3.31
C GLY A 29 4.48 8.13 -3.63
N HIS A 30 5.06 7.57 -2.57
CA HIS A 30 6.20 6.67 -2.63
C HIS A 30 5.76 5.22 -2.45
N ILE A 31 6.41 4.32 -3.18
CA ILE A 31 6.09 2.89 -3.21
C ILE A 31 7.34 2.10 -2.88
N THR A 32 7.22 1.17 -1.94
CA THR A 32 8.26 0.17 -1.66
C THR A 32 7.70 -1.23 -1.92
N PHE A 33 8.51 -2.04 -2.60
CA PHE A 33 8.16 -3.42 -2.92
C PHE A 33 8.69 -4.40 -1.88
N SER A 34 7.99 -5.52 -1.73
CA SER A 34 8.28 -6.54 -0.71
C SER A 34 9.67 -7.17 -0.86
N TYR A 35 10.24 -7.23 -2.08
CA TYR A 35 11.57 -7.80 -2.31
C TYR A 35 12.71 -6.94 -1.73
N LYS A 36 12.42 -5.70 -1.31
CA LYS A 36 13.38 -4.84 -0.60
C LYS A 36 13.43 -5.11 0.90
N TYR A 37 12.54 -5.96 1.42
CA TYR A 37 12.54 -6.33 2.83
C TYR A 37 13.30 -7.66 3.01
N ASP A 38 14.40 -7.63 3.76
CA ASP A 38 15.16 -8.82 4.16
C ASP A 38 14.50 -9.41 5.41
N THR A 39 13.80 -10.53 5.22
CA THR A 39 13.09 -11.22 6.30
C THR A 39 14.03 -11.87 7.32
N GLU A 40 15.25 -12.23 6.92
CA GLU A 40 16.24 -12.85 7.83
C GLU A 40 16.84 -11.80 8.77
N LYS A 41 17.14 -10.62 8.23
CA LYS A 41 17.72 -9.50 8.99
C LYS A 41 16.68 -8.56 9.59
N GLN A 42 15.41 -8.73 9.24
CA GLN A 42 14.29 -7.85 9.62
C GLN A 42 14.57 -6.38 9.23
N GLN A 43 15.19 -6.17 8.06
CA GLN A 43 15.69 -4.87 7.64
C GLN A 43 15.37 -4.57 6.18
N TRP A 44 15.16 -3.29 5.88
CA TRP A 44 15.03 -2.81 4.51
C TRP A 44 16.40 -2.72 3.83
N VAL A 45 16.51 -3.29 2.64
CA VAL A 45 17.71 -3.30 1.81
C VAL A 45 17.44 -2.42 0.59
N HIS A 46 18.03 -1.23 0.57
CA HIS A 46 17.80 -0.24 -0.49
C HIS A 46 18.33 -0.70 -1.86
N ASP A 47 19.44 -1.45 -1.86
CA ASP A 47 20.12 -1.94 -3.06
C ASP A 47 19.66 -3.34 -3.48
N ALA A 48 18.58 -3.85 -2.89
CA ALA A 48 18.01 -5.14 -3.31
C ALA A 48 17.57 -5.07 -4.78
N THR A 49 17.91 -6.10 -5.54
CA THR A 49 17.51 -6.25 -6.94
C THR A 49 16.61 -7.48 -7.10
N LEU A 50 15.79 -7.46 -8.14
CA LEU A 50 15.00 -8.64 -8.48
C LEU A 50 15.94 -9.75 -8.96
N PRO A 51 15.70 -11.02 -8.59
CA PRO A 51 16.46 -12.17 -9.06
C PRO A 51 16.12 -12.54 -10.51
N TYR A 52 15.60 -11.60 -11.30
CA TYR A 52 15.13 -11.79 -12.67
C TYR A 52 15.92 -10.90 -13.63
N PRO A 53 16.21 -11.37 -14.86
CA PRO A 53 16.89 -10.54 -15.87
C PRO A 53 16.10 -9.27 -16.20
N ASN A 54 16.81 -8.15 -16.43
CA ASN A 54 16.19 -6.86 -16.75
C ASN A 54 15.24 -6.94 -17.95
N TRP A 55 15.64 -7.62 -19.04
CA TRP A 55 14.80 -7.74 -20.25
C TRP A 55 13.43 -8.37 -19.96
N LEU A 56 13.36 -9.27 -18.97
CA LEU A 56 12.14 -9.97 -18.60
C LEU A 56 11.23 -9.06 -17.76
N VAL A 57 11.82 -8.28 -16.85
CA VAL A 57 11.11 -7.27 -16.06
C VAL A 57 10.58 -6.15 -16.96
N GLU A 58 11.35 -5.72 -17.96
CA GLU A 58 10.92 -4.74 -18.96
C GLU A 58 9.76 -5.26 -19.81
N ALA A 59 9.77 -6.54 -20.17
CA ALA A 59 8.72 -7.15 -21.01
C ALA A 59 7.39 -7.35 -20.27
N LEU A 60 7.41 -7.80 -19.01
CA LEU A 60 6.20 -8.14 -18.26
C LEU A 60 5.80 -7.11 -17.19
N GLY A 61 6.70 -6.19 -16.87
CA GLY A 61 6.51 -5.19 -15.82
C GLY A 61 6.84 -5.72 -14.43
N ILE A 62 7.35 -4.83 -13.58
CA ILE A 62 7.71 -5.14 -12.18
C ILE A 62 6.49 -5.63 -11.36
N ASP A 63 5.26 -5.23 -11.70
CA ASP A 63 4.04 -5.68 -11.01
C ASP A 63 3.78 -7.17 -11.14
N PHE A 64 4.38 -7.80 -12.15
CA PHE A 64 4.32 -9.24 -12.34
C PHE A 64 5.23 -9.98 -11.36
N PHE A 65 6.37 -9.37 -11.01
CA PHE A 65 7.45 -10.01 -10.25
C PHE A 65 7.50 -9.61 -8.77
N ALA A 66 6.95 -8.45 -8.44
CA ALA A 66 7.05 -7.86 -7.12
C ALA A 66 5.67 -7.44 -6.63
N SER A 67 5.52 -7.45 -5.30
CA SER A 67 4.30 -6.99 -4.63
C SER A 67 4.57 -5.65 -3.98
N VAL A 68 3.65 -4.70 -4.12
CA VAL A 68 3.67 -3.47 -3.34
C VAL A 68 3.42 -3.81 -1.88
N ASP A 69 4.28 -3.28 -1.01
CA ASP A 69 4.34 -3.64 0.40
C ASP A 69 4.04 -2.46 1.32
N THR A 70 4.66 -1.32 1.00
CA THR A 70 4.54 -0.09 1.76
C THR A 70 4.26 1.06 0.82
N ILE A 71 3.31 1.91 1.21
CA ILE A 71 2.98 3.16 0.55
C ILE A 71 3.14 4.31 1.53
N VAL A 72 3.68 5.42 1.03
CA VAL A 72 3.76 6.69 1.74
C VAL A 72 3.10 7.76 0.88
N LEU A 73 2.10 8.46 1.41
CA LEU A 73 1.41 9.58 0.79
C LEU A 73 1.73 10.85 1.59
N ASP A 74 2.54 11.73 1.02
CA ASP A 74 3.09 12.90 1.72
C ASP A 74 3.14 14.19 0.86
N ASN A 75 2.72 14.11 -0.40
CA ASN A 75 2.96 15.17 -1.39
C ASN A 75 1.69 15.82 -1.97
N LYS A 76 0.51 15.19 -1.87
CA LYS A 76 -0.75 15.72 -2.39
C LYS A 76 -1.95 15.27 -1.58
N GLU A 77 -2.98 16.13 -1.57
CA GLU A 77 -4.27 15.84 -0.96
C GLU A 77 -4.87 14.50 -1.43
N VAL A 78 -5.26 13.67 -0.46
CA VAL A 78 -5.94 12.40 -0.69
C VAL A 78 -7.44 12.60 -0.49
N VAL A 79 -8.22 12.43 -1.57
CA VAL A 79 -9.67 12.62 -1.56
C VAL A 79 -10.43 11.29 -1.64
N ASP A 80 -9.84 10.27 -2.27
CA ASP A 80 -10.46 8.97 -2.46
C ASP A 80 -9.42 7.86 -2.30
N LEU A 81 -9.65 6.96 -1.34
CA LEU A 81 -8.82 5.79 -1.08
C LEU A 81 -9.26 4.55 -1.86
N THR A 82 -10.39 4.57 -2.58
CA THR A 82 -10.90 3.41 -3.33
C THR A 82 -9.85 2.72 -4.20
N PRO A 83 -8.99 3.43 -4.95
CA PRO A 83 -7.99 2.79 -5.81
C PRO A 83 -6.91 2.00 -5.05
N ILE A 84 -6.73 2.23 -3.74
CA ILE A 84 -5.75 1.49 -2.94
C ILE A 84 -6.13 0.01 -2.80
N THR A 85 -7.41 -0.33 -2.99
CA THR A 85 -7.92 -1.71 -2.93
C THR A 85 -7.34 -2.61 -4.02
N ASP A 86 -6.75 -2.04 -5.07
CA ASP A 86 -6.02 -2.80 -6.08
C ASP A 86 -4.67 -3.36 -5.55
N LEU A 87 -4.20 -2.89 -4.39
CA LEU A 87 -2.91 -3.24 -3.78
C LEU A 87 -3.10 -4.31 -2.69
N GLN A 88 -3.57 -5.48 -3.11
CA GLN A 88 -3.97 -6.59 -2.23
C GLN A 88 -2.87 -7.17 -1.30
N ASN A 89 -1.61 -6.78 -1.48
CA ASN A 89 -0.47 -7.21 -0.65
C ASN A 89 0.10 -6.08 0.21
N LEU A 90 -0.56 -4.91 0.23
CA LEU A 90 -0.15 -3.78 1.04
C LEU A 90 -0.19 -4.16 2.53
N ARG A 91 0.94 -3.96 3.21
CA ARG A 91 1.08 -4.18 4.66
C ARG A 91 1.10 -2.87 5.44
N CYS A 92 1.76 -1.85 4.88
CA CYS A 92 1.93 -0.57 5.55
C CYS A 92 1.44 0.59 4.69
N LEU A 93 0.58 1.42 5.25
CA LEU A 93 0.17 2.70 4.65
C LEU A 93 0.54 3.84 5.59
N GLY A 94 1.35 4.77 5.11
CA GLY A 94 1.59 6.04 5.78
C GLY A 94 0.97 7.19 5.02
N ILE A 95 0.24 8.05 5.73
CA ILE A 95 -0.32 9.30 5.23
C ILE A 95 0.26 10.42 6.11
N TYR A 96 1.06 11.29 5.51
CA TYR A 96 1.85 12.33 6.20
C TYR A 96 1.45 13.75 5.76
N ILE A 97 0.17 13.94 5.49
CA ILE A 97 -0.40 15.16 4.93
C ILE A 97 -1.77 15.42 5.52
N GLU A 98 -2.18 16.69 5.51
CA GLU A 98 -3.53 17.08 5.89
C GLU A 98 -4.57 16.33 5.05
N ILE A 99 -5.52 15.70 5.73
CA ILE A 99 -6.64 15.00 5.09
C ILE A 99 -7.92 15.80 5.30
N LYS A 100 -8.87 15.61 4.40
CA LYS A 100 -10.22 16.13 4.62
C LYS A 100 -10.93 15.34 5.73
N ASP A 101 -11.75 16.04 6.51
CA ASP A 101 -12.57 15.43 7.57
C ASP A 101 -13.53 14.35 7.04
N ASP A 102 -14.00 14.50 5.80
CA ASP A 102 -14.93 13.58 5.13
C ASP A 102 -14.22 12.44 4.37
N LEU A 103 -12.88 12.35 4.44
CA LEU A 103 -12.16 11.24 3.83
C LEU A 103 -12.69 9.90 4.35
N ASP A 104 -13.06 9.04 3.40
CA ASP A 104 -13.58 7.71 3.66
C ASP A 104 -12.44 6.67 3.72
N PHE A 105 -12.32 6.02 4.87
CA PHE A 105 -11.33 4.97 5.13
C PHE A 105 -11.90 3.56 4.97
N THR A 106 -13.19 3.41 4.69
CA THR A 106 -13.85 2.11 4.43
C THR A 106 -13.08 1.24 3.43
N PRO A 107 -12.49 1.78 2.34
CA PRO A 107 -11.70 0.98 1.41
C PRO A 107 -10.54 0.20 2.06
N LEU A 108 -9.96 0.70 3.16
CA LEU A 108 -8.86 0.01 3.84
C LEU A 108 -9.28 -1.31 4.48
N SER A 109 -10.56 -1.49 4.82
CA SER A 109 -11.09 -2.75 5.35
C SER A 109 -11.08 -3.89 4.33
N HIS A 110 -10.92 -3.57 3.04
CA HIS A 110 -10.83 -4.55 1.95
C HIS A 110 -9.38 -5.01 1.68
N LEU A 111 -8.41 -4.55 2.46
CA LEU A 111 -7.00 -4.94 2.32
C LEU A 111 -6.68 -6.09 3.28
N PRO A 112 -6.56 -7.34 2.79
CA PRO A 112 -6.48 -8.53 3.66
C PRO A 112 -5.16 -8.65 4.42
N HIS A 113 -4.15 -7.85 4.06
CA HIS A 113 -2.80 -7.92 4.61
C HIS A 113 -2.34 -6.61 5.24
N LEU A 114 -3.21 -5.60 5.33
CA LEU A 114 -2.87 -4.34 5.98
C LEU A 114 -2.61 -4.60 7.47
N GLN A 115 -1.47 -4.16 7.95
CA GLN A 115 -1.00 -4.36 9.33
C GLN A 115 -0.80 -3.04 10.05
N SER A 116 -0.36 -2.00 9.34
CA SER A 116 -0.06 -0.70 9.95
C SER A 116 -0.58 0.45 9.11
N LEU A 117 -1.21 1.40 9.81
CA LEU A 117 -1.69 2.67 9.28
C LEU A 117 -1.10 3.81 10.11
N TYR A 118 -0.26 4.63 9.48
CA TYR A 118 0.34 5.82 10.10
C TYR A 118 -0.35 7.07 9.57
N LEU A 119 -0.87 7.91 10.47
CA LEU A 119 -1.64 9.13 10.16
C LEU A 119 -1.01 10.35 10.83
N ASP A 120 0.14 10.77 10.32
CA ASP A 120 0.87 11.91 10.87
C ASP A 120 0.60 13.17 10.07
N TYR A 121 0.59 14.34 10.71
CA TYR A 121 0.28 15.61 10.04
C TYR A 121 -1.08 15.65 9.31
N THR A 122 -2.02 14.77 9.70
CA THR A 122 -3.32 14.61 9.01
C THR A 122 -4.40 15.57 9.49
N GLY A 123 -4.27 16.14 10.70
CA GLY A 123 -5.36 16.90 11.32
C GLY A 123 -6.52 16.02 11.79
N ILE A 124 -6.36 14.68 11.79
CA ILE A 124 -7.39 13.75 12.21
C ILE A 124 -7.77 13.97 13.68
N SER A 125 -9.08 14.05 13.97
CA SER A 125 -9.57 14.14 15.34
C SER A 125 -9.46 12.79 16.07
N SER A 126 -9.28 12.82 17.40
CA SER A 126 -9.26 11.61 18.21
C SER A 126 -10.53 10.76 18.06
N ALA A 127 -11.70 11.39 17.88
CA ALA A 127 -12.95 10.67 17.66
C ALA A 127 -12.97 9.88 16.34
N LYS A 128 -12.43 10.47 15.25
CA LYS A 128 -12.28 9.78 13.97
C LYS A 128 -11.24 8.67 14.08
N LEU A 129 -10.14 8.89 14.81
CA LEU A 129 -9.11 7.88 15.05
C LEU A 129 -9.69 6.65 15.78
N GLU A 130 -10.49 6.83 16.82
CA GLU A 130 -11.17 5.70 17.49
C GLU A 130 -12.14 4.97 16.56
N HIS A 131 -12.85 5.70 15.71
CA HIS A 131 -13.71 5.08 14.70
C HIS A 131 -12.89 4.23 13.71
N LEU A 132 -11.70 4.67 13.30
CA LEU A 132 -10.80 3.89 12.45
C LEU A 132 -10.31 2.62 13.12
N ARG A 133 -10.00 2.65 14.42
CA ARG A 133 -9.61 1.45 15.18
C ARG A 133 -10.73 0.42 15.24
N VAL A 134 -11.99 0.87 15.32
CA VAL A 134 -13.17 -0.03 15.25
C VAL A 134 -13.38 -0.57 13.84
N LEU A 135 -13.20 0.26 12.82
CA LEU A 135 -13.31 -0.13 11.40
C LEU A 135 -12.23 -1.16 11.00
N LEU A 136 -11.04 -1.04 11.57
CA LEU A 136 -9.85 -1.83 11.24
C LEU A 136 -9.31 -2.58 12.47
N PRO A 137 -10.05 -3.54 13.04
CA PRO A 137 -9.75 -4.12 14.37
C PRO A 137 -8.46 -4.94 14.46
N GLY A 138 -7.79 -5.21 13.33
CA GLY A 138 -6.50 -5.92 13.28
C GLY A 138 -5.35 -5.09 12.70
N VAL A 139 -5.58 -3.80 12.45
CA VAL A 139 -4.58 -2.88 11.93
C VAL A 139 -4.08 -2.01 13.07
N ASP A 140 -2.77 -1.90 13.21
CA ASP A 140 -2.14 -0.94 14.11
C ASP A 140 -2.28 0.48 13.54
N VAL A 141 -3.17 1.27 14.13
CA VAL A 141 -3.48 2.63 13.69
C VAL A 141 -2.84 3.62 14.65
N THR A 142 -1.84 4.36 14.17
CA THR A 142 -1.07 5.32 14.96
C THR A 142 -1.10 6.73 14.36
N SER A 143 -1.02 7.74 15.23
CA SER A 143 -0.91 9.15 14.83
C SER A 143 -0.02 9.90 15.83
N ALA A 144 0.99 10.61 15.36
CA ALA A 144 1.92 11.37 16.19
C ALA A 144 1.26 12.46 17.05
N GLY A 145 0.08 12.95 16.64
CA GLY A 145 -0.71 13.92 17.42
C GLY A 145 -1.57 13.29 18.52
N HIS A 146 -1.76 11.97 18.48
CA HIS A 146 -2.63 11.20 19.35
C HIS A 146 -1.98 9.84 19.68
N PRO A 147 -0.98 9.81 20.58
CA PRO A 147 -0.36 8.55 20.97
C PRO A 147 -1.39 7.60 21.57
N ASP A 148 -1.15 6.30 21.44
CA ASP A 148 -1.98 5.28 22.07
C ASP A 148 -2.11 5.52 23.59
N PRO A 149 -3.27 5.20 24.19
CA PRO A 149 -3.46 5.33 25.64
C PRO A 149 -2.53 4.43 26.46
#